data_AF-A0A0C1GXM0-F1
#
_entry.id   AF-A0A0C1GXM0-F1
#
_cell.length_a   1.000
_cell.length_b   1.000
_cell.length_c   1.000
_cell.angle_alpha   90.00
_cell.angle_beta   90.00
_cell.angle_gamma   90.00
#
_symmetry.space_group_name_H-M   'P 1'
#
loop_
_entity.id
_entity.type
_entity.pdbx_description
1 polymer ?
#
loop_
_entity_poly.entity_id
_entity_poly.type
_entity_poly.pdbx_seq_one_letter_code
_entity_poly.pdbx_strand_id
1 'polypeptide(L)'
;MSLRILAVLLSFFAASASAESNETIALRGALAAMGYSEIILHHCKLTFSRTAEPTQENNELTGYKRTLHIETLQDIAEEPVRLKKQKSLKFHILDLKFRGSYSPQLDQIQRARRFIRKRFPNSNWPYDFPHFQGEFTPEIELELKREYPEIWSMNRTVEYTRYGKATRPEMSFELTYSSAEPLEKFRDSLRAYSNGKRCPLLKAGEEL
;
A
#
# COMPACT_ATOMS: atom_id res chain seq x y z
N MET A 1 -18.65 45.63 -47.79
CA MET A 1 -17.27 45.20 -47.45
C MET A 1 -17.36 44.23 -46.28
N SER A 2 -16.78 43.05 -46.44
CA SER A 2 -17.29 41.77 -45.94
C SER A 2 -17.18 41.53 -44.43
N LEU A 3 -18.31 41.16 -43.84
CA LEU A 3 -18.46 40.50 -42.54
C LEU A 3 -17.86 39.08 -42.64
N ARG A 4 -16.77 38.77 -41.92
CA ARG A 4 -16.22 37.42 -41.85
C ARG A 4 -16.63 36.73 -40.55
N ILE A 5 -17.45 35.71 -40.75
CA ILE A 5 -17.88 34.67 -39.83
C ILE A 5 -16.65 33.97 -39.23
N LEU A 6 -16.55 33.90 -37.91
CA LEU A 6 -15.71 32.92 -37.21
C LEU A 6 -16.33 32.58 -35.85
N ALA A 7 -17.39 31.77 -35.91
CA ALA A 7 -17.86 30.96 -34.79
C ALA A 7 -17.57 29.49 -35.16
N VAL A 8 -17.53 28.62 -34.14
CA VAL A 8 -17.26 27.17 -34.20
C VAL A 8 -15.81 26.81 -33.90
N LEU A 9 -15.52 26.61 -32.59
CA LEU A 9 -14.68 25.55 -32.04
C LEU A 9 -14.68 25.66 -30.51
N LEU A 10 -15.80 25.29 -29.88
CA LEU A 10 -15.92 25.22 -28.41
C LEU A 10 -16.87 24.10 -28.03
N SER A 11 -16.55 22.86 -28.43
CA SER A 11 -17.44 21.71 -28.21
C SER A 11 -16.71 20.37 -28.11
N PHE A 12 -15.57 20.24 -27.42
CA PHE A 12 -15.00 18.90 -27.13
C PHE A 12 -14.23 18.82 -25.82
N PHE A 13 -14.77 19.36 -24.73
CA PHE A 13 -14.39 18.92 -23.38
C PHE A 13 -15.64 18.67 -22.55
N ALA A 14 -16.51 17.78 -23.01
CA ALA A 14 -17.35 17.04 -22.10
C ALA A 14 -16.43 16.09 -21.32
N ALA A 15 -15.79 16.61 -20.27
CA ALA A 15 -15.13 15.79 -19.28
C ALA A 15 -16.21 14.84 -18.77
N SER A 16 -16.14 13.58 -19.21
CA SER A 16 -17.03 12.54 -18.73
C SER A 16 -16.70 12.38 -17.26
N ALA A 17 -17.45 13.07 -16.41
CA ALA A 17 -17.47 12.83 -14.98
C ALA A 17 -18.02 11.42 -14.81
N SER A 18 -17.14 10.41 -14.87
CA SER A 18 -17.51 9.04 -14.55
C SER A 18 -17.94 9.07 -13.08
N ALA A 19 -19.24 8.92 -12.84
CA ALA A 19 -19.77 8.85 -11.49
C ALA A 19 -18.98 7.79 -10.73
N GLU A 20 -18.34 8.21 -9.64
CA GLU A 20 -17.56 7.32 -8.79
C GLU A 20 -18.51 6.31 -8.15
N SER A 21 -18.21 5.02 -8.25
CA SER A 21 -19.09 3.98 -7.69
C SER A 21 -19.11 4.00 -6.17
N ASN A 22 -20.25 3.65 -5.57
CA ASN A 22 -20.45 3.65 -4.11
C ASN A 22 -19.37 2.87 -3.34
N GLU A 23 -18.87 1.76 -3.91
CA GLU A 23 -17.84 0.93 -3.29
C GLU A 23 -16.48 1.65 -3.22
N THR A 24 -16.18 2.51 -4.22
CA THR A 24 -14.95 3.32 -4.24
C THR A 24 -15.00 4.39 -3.16
N ILE A 25 -16.15 5.06 -3.04
CA ILE A 25 -16.40 6.07 -2.01
C ILE A 25 -16.31 5.42 -0.61
N ALA A 26 -16.93 4.26 -0.42
CA ALA A 26 -16.91 3.54 0.85
C ALA A 26 -15.48 3.12 1.27
N LEU A 27 -14.69 2.55 0.36
CA LEU A 27 -13.31 2.14 0.65
C LEU A 27 -12.41 3.34 0.98
N ARG A 28 -12.53 4.44 0.23
CA ARG A 28 -11.83 5.69 0.53
C ARG A 28 -12.26 6.26 1.89
N GLY A 29 -13.56 6.27 2.17
CA GLY A 29 -14.12 6.75 3.44
C GLY A 29 -13.62 5.94 4.64
N ALA A 30 -13.51 4.60 4.50
CA ALA A 30 -12.99 3.74 5.57
C ALA A 30 -11.52 4.05 5.90
N LEU A 31 -10.68 4.28 4.89
CA LEU A 31 -9.28 4.69 5.10
C LEU A 31 -9.19 6.11 5.67
N ALA A 32 -9.97 7.06 5.15
CA ALA A 32 -9.98 8.43 5.65
C ALA A 32 -10.39 8.50 7.13
N ALA A 33 -11.37 7.68 7.55
CA ALA A 33 -11.79 7.57 8.95
C ALA A 33 -10.69 7.06 9.89
N MET A 34 -9.67 6.35 9.36
CA MET A 34 -8.49 5.93 10.10
C MET A 34 -7.32 6.94 10.02
N GLY A 35 -7.55 8.11 9.43
CA GLY A 35 -6.56 9.18 9.29
C GLY A 35 -5.59 9.02 8.12
N TYR A 36 -5.90 8.15 7.16
CA TYR A 36 -5.13 8.05 5.91
C TYR A 36 -5.52 9.16 4.94
N SER A 37 -4.57 9.58 4.11
CA SER A 37 -4.70 10.63 3.09
C SER A 37 -4.16 10.15 1.73
N GLU A 38 -4.25 11.01 0.71
CA GLU A 38 -3.78 10.70 -0.67
C GLU A 38 -4.30 9.36 -1.22
N ILE A 39 -5.57 9.04 -0.93
CA ILE A 39 -6.15 7.74 -1.22
C ILE A 39 -6.49 7.66 -2.71
N ILE A 40 -5.64 6.97 -3.46
CA ILE A 40 -5.78 6.75 -4.90
C ILE A 40 -6.17 5.30 -5.12
N LEU A 41 -7.24 5.11 -5.89
CA LEU A 41 -7.72 3.80 -6.28
C LEU A 41 -7.83 3.77 -7.80
N HIS A 42 -7.01 2.95 -8.43
CA HIS A 42 -6.92 2.85 -9.88
C HIS A 42 -6.89 1.38 -10.29
N HIS A 43 -8.01 0.91 -10.85
CA HIS A 43 -8.29 -0.51 -11.04
C HIS A 43 -8.08 -1.29 -9.73
N CYS A 44 -7.31 -2.37 -9.74
CA CYS A 44 -7.06 -3.18 -8.55
C CYS A 44 -5.93 -2.65 -7.66
N LYS A 45 -5.37 -1.46 -7.96
CA LYS A 45 -4.29 -0.87 -7.17
C LYS A 45 -4.82 0.24 -6.26
N LEU A 46 -4.73 0.00 -4.96
CA LEU A 46 -4.99 0.95 -3.89
C LEU A 46 -3.67 1.55 -3.40
N THR A 47 -3.63 2.87 -3.25
CA THR A 47 -2.50 3.60 -2.72
C THR A 47 -3.00 4.63 -1.71
N PHE A 48 -2.33 4.76 -0.58
CA PHE A 48 -2.71 5.71 0.46
C PHE A 48 -1.49 6.08 1.31
N SER A 49 -1.54 7.23 1.94
CA SER A 49 -0.45 7.79 2.73
C SER A 49 -0.92 8.11 4.15
N ARG A 50 0.03 8.25 5.07
CA ARG A 50 -0.23 8.80 6.41
C ARG A 50 0.98 9.61 6.86
N THR A 51 0.74 10.74 7.49
CA THR A 51 1.79 11.49 8.20
C THR A 51 2.07 10.85 9.56
N ALA A 52 3.29 11.02 10.05
CA ALA A 52 3.70 10.60 11.37
C ALA A 52 4.39 11.77 12.09
N GLU A 53 4.23 11.83 13.40
CA GLU A 53 4.99 12.78 14.22
C GLU A 53 6.46 12.31 14.28
N PRO A 54 7.42 13.12 13.82
CA PRO A 54 8.83 12.74 13.87
C PRO A 54 9.32 12.66 15.32
N THR A 55 9.97 11.55 15.66
CA THR A 55 10.63 11.37 16.96
C THR A 55 12.01 10.76 16.76
N GLN A 56 12.90 10.93 17.74
CA GLN A 56 14.20 10.23 17.68
C GLN A 56 14.02 8.70 17.63
N GLU A 57 13.02 8.17 18.33
CA GLU A 57 12.74 6.73 18.35
C GLU A 57 12.33 6.20 16.97
N ASN A 58 11.62 6.98 16.14
CA ASN A 58 11.21 6.55 14.81
C ASN A 58 12.14 7.04 13.68
N ASN A 59 13.38 7.46 14.02
CA ASN A 59 14.32 8.06 13.06
C ASN A 59 13.74 9.28 12.31
N GLU A 60 12.95 10.09 13.00
CA GLU A 60 12.28 11.27 12.44
C GLU A 60 11.40 10.90 11.24
N LEU A 61 10.65 9.79 11.35
CA LEU A 61 9.64 9.40 10.37
C LEU A 61 8.60 10.51 10.24
N THR A 62 8.49 11.09 9.04
CA THR A 62 7.50 12.14 8.72
C THR A 62 6.21 11.57 8.13
N GLY A 63 6.26 10.34 7.62
CA GLY A 63 5.11 9.64 7.09
C GLY A 63 5.49 8.42 6.28
N TYR A 64 4.48 7.79 5.69
CA TYR A 64 4.65 6.66 4.81
C TYR A 64 3.54 6.60 3.74
N LYS A 65 3.83 5.88 2.66
CA LYS A 65 2.91 5.60 1.56
C LYS A 65 2.85 4.10 1.32
N ARG A 66 1.64 3.55 1.25
CA ARG A 66 1.39 2.13 1.02
C ARG A 66 0.79 1.92 -0.35
N THR A 67 1.21 0.84 -1.01
CA THR A 67 0.65 0.36 -2.27
C THR A 67 0.17 -1.07 -2.06
N LEU A 68 -1.10 -1.31 -2.39
CA LEU A 68 -1.76 -2.62 -2.32
C LEU A 68 -2.40 -2.93 -3.67
N HIS A 69 -1.98 -4.04 -4.25
CA HIS A 69 -2.58 -4.73 -5.38
C HIS A 69 -3.63 -5.70 -4.83
N ILE A 70 -4.90 -5.27 -4.85
CA ILE A 70 -6.03 -5.97 -4.24
C ILE A 70 -6.18 -7.38 -4.80
N GLU A 71 -5.89 -7.57 -6.08
CA GLU A 71 -5.93 -8.87 -6.77
C GLU A 71 -4.93 -9.90 -6.20
N THR A 72 -3.93 -9.45 -5.44
CA THR A 72 -2.95 -10.35 -4.82
C THR A 72 -3.39 -10.89 -3.46
N LEU A 73 -4.50 -10.38 -2.91
CA LEU A 73 -5.03 -10.86 -1.63
C LEU A 73 -5.74 -12.21 -1.80
N GLN A 74 -5.62 -13.05 -0.77
CA GLN A 74 -6.49 -14.21 -0.57
C GLN A 74 -7.89 -13.75 -0.13
N ASP A 75 -8.89 -14.63 -0.21
CA ASP A 75 -10.24 -14.35 0.32
C ASP A 75 -10.19 -13.71 1.72
N ILE A 76 -10.67 -12.46 1.79
CA ILE A 76 -10.63 -11.62 2.99
C ILE A 76 -11.89 -11.79 3.85
N ALA A 77 -12.88 -12.55 3.40
CA ALA A 77 -14.17 -12.68 4.07
C ALA A 77 -14.06 -13.22 5.50
N GLU A 78 -13.08 -14.09 5.74
CA GLU A 78 -12.93 -14.80 7.00
C GLU A 78 -11.82 -14.24 7.89
N GLU A 79 -11.04 -13.26 7.42
CA GLU A 79 -9.92 -12.74 8.19
C GLU A 79 -10.42 -11.86 9.36
N PRO A 80 -10.23 -12.29 10.63
CA PRO A 80 -10.74 -11.57 11.76
C PRO A 80 -9.82 -10.40 12.12
N VAL A 81 -10.42 -9.31 12.61
CA VAL A 81 -9.67 -8.27 13.31
C VAL A 81 -9.29 -8.81 14.68
N ARG A 82 -7.98 -8.89 14.96
CA ARG A 82 -7.45 -9.48 16.20
C ARG A 82 -6.95 -8.39 17.14
N LEU A 83 -7.15 -8.57 18.44
CA LEU A 83 -6.49 -7.74 19.45
C LEU A 83 -5.03 -8.22 19.63
N LYS A 84 -4.07 -7.32 19.42
CA LYS A 84 -2.65 -7.54 19.70
C LYS A 84 -2.22 -6.73 20.92
N LYS A 85 -1.55 -7.40 21.84
CA LYS A 85 -0.94 -6.79 23.04
C LYS A 85 0.57 -6.82 22.87
N GLN A 86 1.22 -5.66 22.89
CA GLN A 86 2.67 -5.56 22.81
C GLN A 86 3.16 -4.60 23.89
N LYS A 87 3.86 -5.14 24.88
CA LYS A 87 4.20 -4.41 26.13
C LYS A 87 2.93 -3.83 26.77
N SER A 88 2.88 -2.51 26.98
CA SER A 88 1.73 -1.77 27.52
C SER A 88 0.71 -1.36 26.46
N LEU A 89 1.02 -1.49 25.17
CA LEU A 89 0.15 -1.06 24.08
C LEU A 89 -0.85 -2.16 23.71
N LYS A 90 -2.10 -1.74 23.53
CA LYS A 90 -3.19 -2.56 22.99
C LYS A 90 -3.65 -1.94 21.68
N PHE A 91 -3.63 -2.72 20.62
CA PHE A 91 -4.12 -2.30 19.30
C PHE A 91 -4.75 -3.47 18.58
N HIS A 92 -5.62 -3.17 17.64
CA HIS A 92 -6.26 -4.15 16.78
C HIS A 92 -5.46 -4.27 15.49
N ILE A 93 -5.41 -5.47 14.92
CA ILE A 93 -4.72 -5.76 13.67
C ILE A 93 -5.65 -6.51 12.71
N LEU A 94 -5.69 -6.03 11.47
CA LEU A 94 -6.19 -6.77 10.31
C LEU A 94 -4.95 -7.21 9.52
N ASP A 95 -4.77 -8.51 9.35
CA ASP A 95 -3.62 -9.11 8.68
C ASP A 95 -4.15 -9.96 7.53
N LEU A 96 -4.04 -9.44 6.31
CA LEU A 96 -4.54 -10.08 5.11
C LEU A 96 -3.39 -10.79 4.39
N LYS A 97 -3.57 -12.08 4.12
CA LYS A 97 -2.58 -12.88 3.40
C LYS A 97 -2.66 -12.64 1.90
N PHE A 98 -1.50 -12.71 1.25
CA PHE A 98 -1.44 -12.76 -0.20
C PHE A 98 -1.68 -14.18 -0.69
N ARG A 99 -2.35 -14.32 -1.84
CA ARG A 99 -2.63 -15.61 -2.47
C ARG A 99 -1.34 -16.28 -2.97
N GLY A 100 -1.39 -17.59 -3.21
CA GLY A 100 -0.23 -18.38 -3.65
C GLY A 100 0.46 -17.84 -4.91
N SER A 101 -0.29 -17.22 -5.83
CA SER A 101 0.27 -16.59 -7.03
C SER A 101 1.21 -15.40 -6.74
N TYR A 102 1.27 -14.92 -5.50
CA TYR A 102 2.22 -13.89 -5.06
C TYR A 102 3.57 -14.48 -4.61
N SER A 103 3.69 -15.82 -4.57
CA SER A 103 4.93 -16.52 -4.18
C SER A 103 6.15 -16.12 -5.01
N PRO A 104 6.08 -15.93 -6.35
CA PRO A 104 7.24 -15.47 -7.12
C PRO A 104 7.79 -14.12 -6.65
N GLN A 105 6.92 -13.21 -6.21
CA GLN A 105 7.28 -11.92 -5.63
C GLN A 105 7.92 -12.11 -4.24
N LEU A 106 7.40 -13.03 -3.42
CA LEU A 106 8.04 -13.38 -2.14
C LEU A 106 9.47 -13.91 -2.35
N ASP A 107 9.70 -14.75 -3.36
CA ASP A 107 11.03 -15.24 -3.71
C ASP A 107 11.97 -14.11 -4.16
N GLN A 108 11.46 -13.14 -4.92
CA GLN A 108 12.21 -11.94 -5.29
C GLN A 108 12.63 -11.14 -4.06
N ILE A 109 11.71 -10.94 -3.10
CA ILE A 109 12.01 -10.26 -1.83
C ILE A 109 13.13 -10.99 -1.07
N GLN A 110 13.10 -12.33 -1.00
CA GLN A 110 14.15 -13.10 -0.35
C GLN A 110 15.50 -13.04 -1.08
N ARG A 111 15.50 -12.99 -2.42
CA ARG A 111 16.73 -12.76 -3.21
C ARG A 111 17.32 -11.38 -2.96
N ALA A 112 16.49 -10.33 -3.04
CA ALA A 112 16.90 -8.97 -2.70
C ALA A 112 17.47 -8.89 -1.29
N ARG A 113 16.83 -9.55 -0.31
CA ARG A 113 17.28 -9.57 1.09
C ARG A 113 18.66 -10.18 1.24
N ARG A 114 18.91 -11.32 0.58
CA ARG A 114 20.24 -11.97 0.60
C ARG A 114 21.29 -11.10 -0.06
N PHE A 115 20.96 -10.47 -1.18
CA PHE A 115 21.86 -9.56 -1.89
C PHE A 115 22.24 -8.34 -1.03
N ILE A 116 21.25 -7.65 -0.46
CA ILE A 116 21.47 -6.49 0.40
C ILE A 116 22.27 -6.86 1.64
N ARG A 117 21.97 -7.99 2.30
CA ARG A 117 22.76 -8.46 3.44
C ARG A 117 24.19 -8.84 3.07
N LYS A 118 24.46 -9.32 1.87
CA LYS A 118 25.83 -9.58 1.42
C LYS A 118 26.62 -8.28 1.23
N ARG A 119 25.96 -7.24 0.69
CA ARG A 119 26.60 -5.95 0.39
C ARG A 119 26.69 -5.03 1.61
N PHE A 120 25.70 -5.09 2.49
CA PHE A 120 25.56 -4.31 3.71
C PHE A 120 25.26 -5.28 4.87
N PRO A 121 26.28 -5.97 5.43
CA PRO A 121 26.12 -7.05 6.41
C PRO A 121 25.36 -6.67 7.68
N ASN A 122 25.45 -5.40 8.07
CA ASN A 122 24.79 -4.86 9.26
C ASN A 122 23.46 -4.16 8.92
N SER A 123 23.01 -4.23 7.67
CA SER A 123 21.71 -3.70 7.30
C SER A 123 20.61 -4.63 7.81
N ASN A 124 19.67 -4.07 8.56
CA ASN A 124 18.45 -4.75 8.98
C ASN A 124 17.38 -4.73 7.87
N TRP A 125 17.79 -4.71 6.59
CA TRP A 125 16.85 -4.67 5.47
C TRP A 125 16.21 -6.06 5.20
N PRO A 126 14.93 -6.14 4.84
CA PRO A 126 13.95 -5.04 4.85
C PRO A 126 13.66 -4.58 6.28
N TYR A 127 13.57 -3.27 6.49
CA TYR A 127 13.38 -2.70 7.83
C TYR A 127 11.97 -3.01 8.34
N ASP A 128 11.86 -3.80 9.40
CA ASP A 128 10.55 -4.07 10.02
C ASP A 128 9.95 -2.80 10.65
N PHE A 129 10.80 -1.88 11.08
CA PHE A 129 10.44 -0.60 11.69
C PHE A 129 11.41 0.52 11.26
N PRO A 130 10.94 1.78 11.19
CA PRO A 130 11.75 2.95 10.82
C PRO A 130 13.03 3.13 11.65
N HIS A 131 13.01 2.74 12.92
CA HIS A 131 14.14 2.88 13.85
C HIS A 131 15.37 2.04 13.47
N PHE A 132 15.19 1.03 12.62
CA PHE A 132 16.29 0.23 12.09
C PHE A 132 16.95 0.82 10.83
N GLN A 133 16.38 1.89 10.27
CA GLN A 133 16.99 2.62 9.18
C GLN A 133 18.27 3.34 9.66
N GLY A 134 19.22 3.52 8.76
CA GLY A 134 20.54 4.10 9.06
C GLY A 134 21.17 4.80 7.88
N GLU A 135 22.43 5.18 8.02
CA GLU A 135 23.20 5.92 7.00
C GLU A 135 23.25 5.23 5.63
N PHE A 136 23.19 3.89 5.59
CA PHE A 136 23.21 3.10 4.33
C PHE A 136 21.85 3.02 3.61
N THR A 137 20.78 3.61 4.16
CA THR A 137 19.43 3.54 3.56
C THR A 137 19.43 4.06 2.10
N PRO A 138 20.03 5.22 1.78
CA PRO A 138 20.08 5.72 0.40
C PRO A 138 20.79 4.77 -0.57
N GLU A 139 21.92 4.20 -0.17
CA GLU A 139 22.69 3.25 -0.99
C GLU A 139 21.92 1.95 -1.21
N ILE A 140 21.23 1.46 -0.17
CA ILE A 140 20.36 0.28 -0.28
C ILE A 140 19.23 0.53 -1.28
N GLU A 141 18.53 1.67 -1.21
CA GLU A 141 17.48 2.00 -2.17
C GLU A 141 17.99 2.10 -3.61
N LEU A 142 19.18 2.68 -3.80
CA LEU A 142 19.81 2.76 -5.12
C LEU A 142 20.12 1.37 -5.69
N GLU A 143 20.69 0.49 -4.86
CA GLU A 143 21.03 -0.87 -5.23
C GLU A 143 19.77 -1.70 -5.52
N LEU A 144 18.71 -1.58 -4.70
CA LEU A 144 17.42 -2.21 -4.98
C LEU A 144 16.84 -1.75 -6.31
N LYS A 145 16.90 -0.45 -6.61
CA LYS A 145 16.35 0.10 -7.85
C LYS A 145 17.09 -0.42 -9.08
N ARG A 146 18.40 -0.65 -8.95
CA ARG A 146 19.24 -1.16 -10.04
C ARG A 146 19.09 -2.66 -10.24
N GLU A 147 19.11 -3.43 -9.17
CA GLU A 147 19.22 -4.89 -9.21
C GLU A 147 17.86 -5.61 -9.11
N TYR A 148 16.85 -4.94 -8.53
CA TYR A 148 15.50 -5.49 -8.28
C TYR A 148 14.39 -4.47 -8.60
N PRO A 149 14.35 -3.91 -9.83
CA PRO A 149 13.38 -2.87 -10.21
C PRO A 149 11.91 -3.30 -10.04
N GLU A 150 11.62 -4.59 -10.06
CA GLU A 150 10.30 -5.16 -9.89
C GLU A 150 9.68 -4.92 -8.50
N ILE A 151 10.49 -4.64 -7.47
CA ILE A 151 10.00 -4.24 -6.13
C ILE A 151 9.09 -3.01 -6.21
N TRP A 152 9.31 -2.10 -7.17
CA TRP A 152 8.46 -0.91 -7.40
C TRP A 152 7.11 -1.22 -8.08
N SER A 153 6.87 -2.48 -8.43
CA SER A 153 5.56 -2.97 -8.89
C SER A 153 4.83 -3.85 -7.88
N MET A 154 5.45 -4.12 -6.72
CA MET A 154 4.89 -4.97 -5.67
C MET A 154 4.00 -4.21 -4.68
N ASN A 155 3.28 -4.97 -3.85
CA ASN A 155 2.76 -4.49 -2.57
C ASN A 155 3.93 -4.00 -1.72
N ARG A 156 3.87 -2.76 -1.27
CA ARG A 156 4.98 -2.14 -0.54
C ARG A 156 4.53 -1.01 0.35
N THR A 157 5.37 -0.71 1.33
CA THR A 157 5.35 0.54 2.08
C THR A 157 6.62 1.32 1.76
N VAL A 158 6.49 2.62 1.53
CA VAL A 158 7.61 3.56 1.40
C VAL A 158 7.55 4.51 2.59
N GLU A 159 8.56 4.44 3.45
CA GLU A 159 8.71 5.27 4.64
C GLU A 159 9.61 6.46 4.33
N TYR A 160 9.36 7.61 4.97
CA TYR A 160 10.13 8.84 4.80
C TYR A 160 10.74 9.26 6.14
N THR A 161 12.04 9.04 6.32
CA THR A 161 12.80 9.33 7.55
C THR A 161 13.89 10.36 7.30
N ARG A 162 14.68 10.71 8.33
CA ARG A 162 15.88 11.55 8.16
C ARG A 162 16.95 10.96 7.23
N TYR A 163 16.94 9.64 7.03
CA TYR A 163 17.86 8.97 6.11
C TYR A 163 17.32 8.91 4.67
N GLY A 164 16.15 9.50 4.42
CA GLY A 164 15.50 9.53 3.12
C GLY A 164 14.35 8.53 3.01
N LYS A 165 14.12 8.05 1.79
CA LYS A 165 13.05 7.07 1.50
C LYS A 165 13.56 5.68 1.80
N ALA A 166 12.71 4.82 2.36
CA ALA A 166 13.00 3.40 2.51
C ALA A 166 11.82 2.58 1.98
N THR A 167 12.09 1.70 1.04
CA THR A 167 11.11 0.82 0.41
C THR A 167 11.12 -0.53 1.11
N ARG A 168 9.95 -0.90 1.65
CA ARG A 168 9.69 -2.19 2.27
C ARG A 168 8.67 -2.95 1.43
N PRO A 169 9.07 -3.96 0.64
CA PRO A 169 8.10 -4.84 0.01
C PRO A 169 7.36 -5.65 1.08
N GLU A 170 6.05 -5.80 0.92
CA GLU A 170 5.20 -6.45 1.90
C GLU A 170 5.17 -7.97 1.66
N MET A 171 5.25 -8.75 2.75
CA MET A 171 5.03 -10.20 2.74
C MET A 171 3.58 -10.59 3.10
N SER A 172 2.88 -9.69 3.78
CA SER A 172 1.44 -9.70 4.04
C SER A 172 0.94 -8.27 4.09
N PHE A 173 -0.37 -8.05 3.96
CA PHE A 173 -0.93 -6.71 4.15
C PHE A 173 -1.49 -6.58 5.56
N GLU A 174 -0.78 -5.85 6.42
CA GLU A 174 -1.22 -5.59 7.79
C GLU A 174 -1.71 -4.14 7.96
N LEU A 175 -2.82 -3.92 8.64
CA LEU A 175 -3.26 -2.62 9.14
C LEU A 175 -3.52 -2.71 10.64
N THR A 176 -3.05 -1.70 11.38
CA THR A 176 -3.27 -1.60 12.82
C THR A 176 -4.06 -0.35 13.18
N TYR A 177 -4.95 -0.46 14.17
CA TYR A 177 -5.73 0.67 14.66
C TYR A 177 -6.07 0.53 16.16
N SER A 178 -6.49 1.61 16.80
CA SER A 178 -6.81 1.60 18.23
C SER A 178 -8.08 0.79 18.54
N SER A 179 -9.04 0.77 17.62
CA SER A 179 -10.30 0.02 17.73
C SER A 179 -10.51 -0.95 16.55
N ALA A 180 -11.38 -1.96 16.75
CA ALA A 180 -11.67 -2.96 15.73
C ALA A 180 -12.56 -2.44 14.59
N GLU A 181 -13.61 -1.69 14.93
CA GLU A 181 -14.67 -1.26 14.00
C GLU A 181 -14.14 -0.57 12.71
N PRO A 182 -13.15 0.34 12.75
CA PRO A 182 -12.62 0.94 11.51
C PRO A 182 -11.90 -0.06 10.61
N LEU A 183 -11.24 -1.06 11.20
CA LEU A 183 -10.58 -2.13 10.45
C LEU A 183 -11.59 -3.08 9.82
N GLU A 184 -12.67 -3.40 10.53
CA GLU A 184 -13.78 -4.21 10.02
C GLU A 184 -14.46 -3.50 8.84
N LYS A 185 -14.78 -2.20 9.00
CA LYS A 185 -15.34 -1.38 7.94
C LYS A 185 -14.43 -1.31 6.71
N PHE A 186 -13.12 -1.20 6.92
CA PHE A 186 -12.14 -1.25 5.84
C PHE A 186 -12.15 -2.60 5.12
N ARG A 187 -12.09 -3.72 5.86
CA ARG A 187 -12.14 -5.08 5.29
C ARG A 187 -13.40 -5.27 4.44
N ASP A 188 -14.55 -4.90 4.97
CA ASP A 188 -15.84 -5.10 4.30
C ASP A 188 -15.97 -4.22 3.05
N SER A 189 -15.50 -2.97 3.12
CA SER A 189 -15.46 -2.06 1.96
C SER A 189 -14.48 -2.53 0.89
N LEU A 190 -13.32 -3.07 1.28
CA LEU A 190 -12.33 -3.64 0.37
C LEU A 190 -12.90 -4.86 -0.38
N ARG A 191 -13.67 -5.70 0.33
CA ARG A 191 -14.37 -6.85 -0.23
C ARG A 191 -15.43 -6.44 -1.25
N ALA A 192 -16.28 -5.49 -0.86
CA ALA A 192 -17.31 -4.95 -1.76
C ALA A 192 -16.68 -4.37 -3.03
N TYR A 193 -15.59 -3.59 -2.89
CA TYR A 193 -14.86 -3.02 -4.02
C TYR A 193 -14.29 -4.09 -4.95
N SER A 194 -13.59 -5.08 -4.39
CA SER A 194 -12.99 -6.18 -5.16
C SER A 194 -14.05 -6.93 -6.00
N ASN A 195 -15.18 -7.29 -5.38
CA ASN A 195 -16.27 -8.00 -6.04
C ASN A 195 -16.90 -7.17 -7.16
N GLY A 196 -17.09 -5.87 -6.94
CA GLY A 196 -17.72 -4.97 -7.92
C GLY A 196 -16.84 -4.61 -9.14
N LYS A 197 -15.51 -4.74 -9.04
CA LYS A 197 -14.56 -4.24 -10.07
C LYS A 197 -13.76 -5.32 -10.80
N ARG A 198 -14.15 -6.59 -10.68
CA ARG A 198 -13.42 -7.73 -11.29
C ARG A 198 -11.94 -7.74 -10.89
N CYS A 199 -11.67 -7.47 -9.61
CA CYS A 199 -10.39 -7.75 -8.97
C CYS A 199 -10.54 -9.02 -8.14
N PRO A 200 -10.84 -10.19 -8.76
CA PRO A 200 -11.33 -11.34 -8.03
C PRO A 200 -10.33 -11.77 -6.96
N LEU A 201 -10.79 -11.78 -5.71
CA LEU A 201 -10.14 -12.51 -4.65
C LEU A 201 -10.37 -14.00 -4.95
N LEU A 202 -9.30 -14.78 -4.93
CA LEU A 202 -9.37 -16.22 -5.09
C LEU A 202 -9.45 -16.86 -3.70
N LYS A 203 -10.20 -17.95 -3.58
CA LYS A 203 -10.15 -18.74 -2.36
C LYS A 203 -8.77 -19.38 -2.22
N ALA A 204 -8.41 -19.74 -0.99
CA ALA A 204 -7.20 -20.49 -0.71
C ALA A 204 -7.19 -21.78 -1.56
N GLY A 205 -6.19 -21.95 -2.42
CA GLY A 205 -6.04 -23.15 -3.25
C GLY A 205 -6.72 -23.13 -4.62
N GLU A 206 -7.36 -22.02 -5.03
CA GLU A 206 -7.81 -21.84 -6.42
C GLU A 206 -6.69 -21.19 -7.24
N GLU A 207 -6.21 -21.88 -8.27
CA GLU A 207 -5.32 -21.32 -9.31
C GLU A 207 -6.12 -21.05 -10.59
N LEU A 208 -5.76 -19.98 -11.32
CA LEU A 208 -6.32 -19.65 -12.63
C LEU A 208 -5.60 -20.40 -13.75
#